data_AF-A0A961I2T7-F1
#
_entry.id   AF-A0A961I2T7-F1
#
_cell.length_a   1.000
_cell.length_b   1.000
_cell.length_c   1.000
_cell.angle_alpha   90.00
_cell.angle_beta   90.00
_cell.angle_gamma   90.00
#
_symmetry.space_group_name_H-M   'P 1'
#
loop_
_entity.id
_entity.type
_entity.pdbx_description
1 polymer ?
#
loop_
_entity_poly.entity_id
_entity_poly.type
_entity_poly.pdbx_seq_one_letter_code
_entity_poly.pdbx_strand_id
1 'polypeptide(L)'
;VNINNRTFISVEAYADLITPEVADALRLGSVLDIGLQSINAQTTRAIQRPFKRDKWLRGIRLLRERNIAFNVYLISALPYETLGTFLQGIQFTLQERPLRIFFNELCLLNGTMLRRNAEQFGYEYDRDPPYFVHGNRWMPVPVLKFVQALAKVVERNYSNKAGVLLNSLPWMTKTNRYIGAEDSIVRHNLQDGIPTTAANTSAEQIELRAGPSVERRLLLQSAAQAMLAGFDRIILSADFANLNDAETIHNLVKRGVLHFRVPLNLERYQFDAEYNRMSTNALLQLTREYRIASGPQVRPIIEIDIQNGEHTDALRSVTDRLANRLGIIWNTYADEFLEAEHNRELVYDLMCSITPHRSWVRMSRNAMQYCLRRFDELPGEHDIGADAQRILDDMQSLELIGDGYVQTDFSRTPGLERANR
;
A
#
# COMPACT_ATOMS: atom_id res chain seq x y z
N VAL A 1 0.95 -21.47 -33.74
CA VAL A 1 2.12 -22.04 -33.04
C VAL A 1 3.26 -21.03 -33.15
N ASN A 2 3.61 -20.34 -32.07
CA ASN A 2 4.73 -19.39 -32.03
C ASN A 2 5.74 -19.91 -31.00
N ILE A 3 6.87 -20.41 -31.47
CA ILE A 3 7.80 -21.28 -30.72
C ILE A 3 8.83 -20.46 -29.90
N ASN A 4 8.82 -19.12 -29.96
CA ASN A 4 9.96 -18.32 -29.45
C ASN A 4 9.64 -17.12 -28.54
N ASN A 5 8.46 -17.01 -27.90
CA ASN A 5 8.20 -16.02 -26.82
C ASN A 5 8.60 -14.53 -27.11
N ARG A 6 8.67 -14.12 -28.39
CA ARG A 6 9.16 -12.78 -28.79
C ARG A 6 8.07 -11.81 -29.28
N THR A 7 6.84 -12.27 -29.43
CA THR A 7 5.73 -11.45 -29.94
C THR A 7 4.56 -11.52 -28.98
N PHE A 8 4.19 -10.38 -28.41
CA PHE A 8 3.00 -10.21 -27.58
C PHE A 8 1.85 -9.71 -28.46
N ILE A 9 0.66 -10.31 -28.32
CA ILE A 9 -0.50 -9.99 -29.15
C ILE A 9 -1.60 -9.41 -28.25
N SER A 10 -1.99 -8.14 -28.45
CA SER A 10 -3.22 -7.61 -27.83
C SER A 10 -4.38 -7.84 -28.78
N VAL A 11 -5.50 -8.33 -28.25
CA VAL A 11 -6.72 -8.62 -29.03
C VAL A 11 -7.91 -7.91 -28.41
N GLU A 12 -8.52 -6.99 -29.15
CA GLU A 12 -9.80 -6.40 -28.74
C GLU A 12 -10.95 -7.37 -29.05
N ALA A 13 -11.79 -7.64 -28.05
CA ALA A 13 -12.89 -8.57 -28.20
C ALA A 13 -14.11 -8.22 -27.34
N TYR A 14 -15.24 -8.81 -27.71
CA TYR A 14 -16.40 -8.88 -26.81
C TYR A 14 -16.39 -10.22 -26.09
N ALA A 15 -16.49 -10.20 -24.77
CA ALA A 15 -16.48 -11.44 -23.97
C ALA A 15 -17.62 -12.39 -24.40
N ASP A 16 -18.78 -11.85 -24.79
CA ASP A 16 -19.95 -12.61 -25.25
C ASP A 16 -19.66 -13.49 -26.49
N LEU A 17 -18.63 -13.14 -27.27
CA LEU A 17 -18.19 -13.86 -28.47
C LEU A 17 -17.09 -14.89 -28.18
N ILE A 18 -16.61 -14.98 -26.95
CA ILE A 18 -15.60 -15.96 -26.56
C ILE A 18 -16.29 -17.33 -26.39
N THR A 19 -16.01 -18.23 -27.34
CA THR A 19 -16.34 -19.66 -27.27
C THR A 19 -15.12 -20.47 -26.81
N PRO A 20 -15.27 -21.77 -26.47
CA PRO A 20 -14.13 -22.62 -26.14
C PRO A 20 -13.06 -22.61 -27.24
N GLU A 21 -13.47 -22.70 -28.50
CA GLU A 21 -12.57 -22.74 -29.67
C GLU A 21 -11.80 -21.42 -29.81
N VAL A 22 -12.47 -20.29 -29.62
CA VAL A 22 -11.84 -18.96 -29.64
C VAL A 22 -10.85 -18.84 -28.49
N ALA A 23 -11.24 -19.24 -27.29
CA ALA A 23 -10.36 -19.17 -26.12
C ALA A 23 -9.13 -20.09 -26.29
N ASP A 24 -9.28 -21.28 -26.86
CA ASP A 24 -8.16 -22.18 -27.12
C ASP A 24 -7.17 -21.61 -28.15
N ALA A 25 -7.66 -20.92 -29.19
CA ALA A 25 -6.83 -20.23 -30.16
C ALA A 25 -6.02 -19.06 -29.54
N LEU A 26 -6.57 -18.38 -28.53
CA LEU A 26 -5.98 -17.20 -27.89
C LEU A 26 -4.96 -17.55 -26.79
N ARG A 27 -4.72 -18.83 -26.47
CA ARG A 27 -3.72 -19.27 -25.47
C ARG A 27 -2.27 -18.91 -25.82
N LEU A 28 -1.99 -18.46 -27.05
CA LEU A 28 -0.65 -18.20 -27.59
C LEU A 28 0.00 -16.89 -27.08
N GLY A 29 -0.13 -16.57 -25.79
CA GLY A 29 0.50 -15.36 -25.20
C GLY A 29 -0.20 -14.06 -25.57
N SER A 30 -1.53 -14.08 -25.68
CA SER A 30 -2.35 -12.90 -25.96
C SER A 30 -2.90 -12.27 -24.67
N VAL A 31 -3.04 -10.95 -24.66
CA VAL A 31 -3.87 -10.22 -23.68
C VAL A 31 -5.10 -9.69 -24.40
N LEU A 32 -6.27 -9.87 -23.79
CA LEU A 32 -7.52 -9.42 -24.40
C LEU A 32 -7.95 -8.07 -23.84
N ASP A 33 -8.34 -7.16 -24.71
CA ASP A 33 -8.96 -5.90 -24.36
C ASP A 33 -10.49 -6.06 -24.51
N ILE A 34 -11.17 -6.28 -23.39
CA ILE A 34 -12.61 -6.55 -23.36
C ILE A 34 -13.37 -5.23 -23.17
N GLY A 35 -14.10 -4.83 -24.21
CA GLY A 35 -15.05 -3.74 -24.06
C GLY A 35 -16.26 -4.19 -23.23
N LEU A 36 -16.46 -3.60 -22.04
CA LEU A 36 -17.70 -3.74 -21.28
C LEU A 36 -18.60 -2.52 -21.51
N GLN A 37 -18.00 -1.33 -21.54
CA GLN A 37 -18.63 -0.01 -21.67
C GLN A 37 -19.54 0.36 -20.50
N SER A 38 -20.64 -0.37 -20.31
CA SER A 38 -21.60 -0.21 -19.22
C SER A 38 -22.36 -1.51 -18.98
N ILE A 39 -22.80 -1.73 -17.74
CA ILE A 39 -23.72 -2.83 -17.37
C ILE A 39 -25.18 -2.38 -17.29
N ASN A 40 -25.46 -1.08 -17.41
CA ASN A 40 -26.81 -0.55 -17.33
C ASN A 40 -27.60 -0.92 -18.59
N ALA A 41 -28.70 -1.65 -18.40
CA ALA A 41 -29.55 -2.14 -19.48
C ALA A 41 -30.17 -1.00 -20.34
N GLN A 42 -30.39 0.18 -19.75
CA GLN A 42 -30.90 1.33 -20.49
C GLN A 42 -29.80 1.98 -21.34
N THR A 43 -28.62 2.19 -20.75
CA THR A 43 -27.43 2.68 -21.45
C THR A 43 -27.08 1.79 -22.64
N THR A 44 -26.93 0.49 -22.41
CA THR A 44 -26.51 -0.51 -23.41
C THR A 44 -27.48 -0.60 -24.59
N ARG A 45 -28.79 -0.49 -24.33
CA ARG A 45 -29.81 -0.38 -25.40
C ARG A 45 -29.67 0.93 -26.17
N ALA A 46 -29.50 2.05 -25.48
CA ALA A 46 -29.39 3.36 -26.09
C ALA A 46 -28.19 3.46 -27.04
N ILE A 47 -27.04 2.89 -26.66
CA ILE A 47 -25.82 2.85 -27.50
C ILE A 47 -25.82 1.69 -28.51
N GLN A 48 -26.92 0.95 -28.62
CA GLN A 48 -27.07 -0.20 -29.52
C GLN A 48 -26.03 -1.31 -29.29
N ARG A 49 -25.61 -1.51 -28.04
CA ARG A 49 -24.71 -2.58 -27.63
C ARG A 49 -25.28 -3.31 -26.41
N PRO A 50 -26.21 -4.26 -26.62
CA PRO A 50 -26.85 -4.99 -25.54
C PRO A 50 -25.82 -5.79 -24.73
N PHE A 51 -25.81 -5.60 -23.41
CA PHE A 51 -25.00 -6.40 -22.49
C PHE A 51 -25.80 -7.60 -21.99
N LYS A 52 -25.31 -8.82 -22.25
CA LYS A 52 -25.91 -10.06 -21.74
C LYS A 52 -24.99 -10.66 -20.68
N ARG A 53 -25.24 -10.31 -19.42
CA ARG A 53 -24.41 -10.67 -18.26
C ARG A 53 -23.92 -12.13 -18.28
N ASP A 54 -24.82 -13.09 -18.48
CA ASP A 54 -24.46 -14.52 -18.44
C ASP A 54 -23.51 -14.93 -19.57
N LYS A 55 -23.68 -14.37 -20.77
CA LYS A 55 -22.79 -14.63 -21.91
C LYS A 55 -21.42 -14.01 -21.67
N TRP A 56 -21.41 -12.79 -21.14
CA TRP A 56 -20.18 -12.07 -20.82
C TRP A 56 -19.37 -12.83 -19.77
N LEU A 57 -20.02 -13.24 -18.67
CA LEU A 57 -19.40 -14.01 -17.59
C LEU A 57 -18.90 -15.38 -18.07
N ARG A 58 -19.65 -16.05 -18.95
CA ARG A 58 -19.19 -17.29 -19.59
C ARG A 58 -17.90 -17.07 -20.37
N GLY A 59 -17.81 -15.98 -21.15
CA GLY A 59 -16.60 -15.63 -21.88
C GLY A 59 -15.40 -15.40 -20.96
N ILE A 60 -15.57 -14.59 -19.91
CA ILE A 60 -14.52 -14.36 -18.91
C ILE A 60 -14.07 -15.65 -18.22
N ARG A 61 -15.01 -16.53 -17.88
CA ARG A 61 -14.68 -17.84 -17.29
C ARG A 61 -13.80 -18.67 -18.23
N LEU A 62 -14.15 -18.75 -19.51
CA LEU A 62 -13.35 -19.49 -20.49
C LEU A 62 -11.92 -18.95 -20.61
N LEU A 63 -11.74 -17.63 -20.57
CA LEU A 63 -10.41 -16.99 -20.57
C LEU A 63 -9.61 -17.37 -19.33
N ARG A 64 -10.23 -17.31 -18.14
CA ARG A 64 -9.58 -17.67 -16.86
C ARG A 64 -9.16 -19.13 -16.81
N GLU A 65 -10.03 -20.05 -17.24
CA GLU A 65 -9.73 -21.49 -17.30
C GLU A 65 -8.49 -21.79 -18.16
N ARG A 66 -8.15 -20.89 -19.09
CA ARG A 66 -7.02 -21.02 -20.02
C ARG A 66 -5.82 -20.15 -19.64
N ASN A 67 -5.87 -19.46 -18.49
CA ASN A 67 -4.88 -18.48 -18.03
C ASN A 67 -4.61 -17.36 -19.04
N ILE A 68 -5.66 -16.91 -19.74
CA ILE A 68 -5.57 -15.78 -20.66
C ILE A 68 -5.90 -14.52 -19.88
N ALA A 69 -4.95 -13.60 -19.79
CA ALA A 69 -5.15 -12.32 -19.13
C ALA A 69 -6.00 -11.39 -20.00
N PHE A 70 -6.83 -10.58 -19.35
CA PHE A 70 -7.74 -9.67 -20.04
C PHE A 70 -7.87 -8.34 -19.28
N ASN A 71 -7.95 -7.24 -20.00
CA ASN A 71 -8.31 -5.93 -19.51
C ASN A 71 -9.79 -5.67 -19.75
N VAL A 72 -10.40 -4.77 -18.98
CA VAL A 72 -11.79 -4.37 -19.16
C VAL A 72 -11.89 -2.86 -19.33
N TYR A 73 -12.65 -2.43 -20.35
CA TYR A 73 -12.87 -1.03 -20.67
C TYR A 73 -14.30 -0.61 -20.33
N LEU A 74 -14.43 0.47 -19.55
CA LEU A 74 -15.68 1.15 -19.22
C LEU A 74 -15.67 2.55 -19.86
N ILE A 75 -16.86 3.09 -20.15
CA ILE A 75 -17.01 4.44 -20.71
C ILE A 75 -17.93 5.25 -19.80
N SER A 76 -17.45 6.41 -19.35
CA SER A 76 -18.26 7.34 -18.54
C SER A 76 -19.11 8.26 -19.43
N ALA A 77 -20.14 8.91 -18.84
CA ALA A 77 -21.03 9.83 -19.54
C ALA A 77 -21.84 9.25 -20.71
N LEU A 78 -22.05 7.94 -20.78
CA LEU A 78 -23.00 7.36 -21.73
C LEU A 78 -24.45 7.77 -21.38
N PRO A 79 -25.41 7.72 -22.34
CA PRO A 79 -26.79 8.07 -22.06
C PRO A 79 -27.39 7.16 -21.00
N TYR A 80 -28.22 7.69 -20.11
CA TYR A 80 -28.84 6.98 -18.97
C TYR A 80 -27.87 6.48 -17.89
N GLU A 81 -26.58 6.77 -18.02
CA GLU A 81 -25.56 6.42 -17.04
C GLU A 81 -25.51 7.49 -15.94
N THR A 82 -25.77 7.10 -14.70
CA THR A 82 -25.62 7.96 -13.51
C THR A 82 -24.34 7.61 -12.75
N LEU A 83 -23.93 8.42 -11.79
CA LEU A 83 -22.82 8.06 -10.89
C LEU A 83 -23.04 6.68 -10.25
N GLY A 84 -24.25 6.41 -9.74
CA GLY A 84 -24.57 5.14 -9.08
C GLY A 84 -24.43 3.93 -10.01
N THR A 85 -24.97 4.02 -11.23
CA THR A 85 -24.88 2.91 -12.20
C THR A 85 -23.45 2.70 -12.70
N PHE A 86 -22.67 3.79 -12.82
CA PHE A 86 -21.25 3.69 -13.18
C PHE A 86 -20.42 3.02 -12.07
N LEU A 87 -20.67 3.38 -10.80
CA LEU A 87 -20.03 2.72 -9.65
C LEU A 87 -20.35 1.23 -9.59
N GLN A 88 -21.59 0.84 -9.91
CA GLN A 88 -21.97 -0.58 -10.03
C GLN A 88 -21.19 -1.27 -11.16
N GLY A 89 -20.94 -0.59 -12.28
CA GLY A 89 -20.09 -1.07 -13.36
C GLY A 89 -18.64 -1.30 -12.93
N ILE A 90 -18.08 -0.38 -12.14
CA ILE A 90 -16.75 -0.54 -11.52
C ILE A 90 -16.73 -1.76 -10.61
N GLN A 91 -17.68 -1.85 -9.68
CA GLN A 91 -17.76 -2.96 -8.73
C GLN A 91 -17.90 -4.32 -9.43
N PHE A 92 -18.76 -4.41 -10.44
CA PHE A 92 -18.90 -5.60 -11.27
C PHE A 92 -17.57 -5.97 -11.94
N THR A 93 -16.87 -5.00 -12.51
CA THR A 93 -15.58 -5.24 -13.17
C THR A 93 -14.52 -5.73 -12.20
N LEU A 94 -14.47 -5.17 -10.99
CA LEU A 94 -13.52 -5.56 -9.93
C LEU A 94 -13.72 -7.00 -9.47
N GLN A 95 -14.98 -7.45 -9.35
CA GLN A 95 -15.30 -8.85 -9.04
C GLN A 95 -14.73 -9.81 -10.09
N GLU A 96 -14.57 -9.32 -11.32
CA GLU A 96 -14.07 -10.09 -12.44
C GLU A 96 -12.55 -10.05 -12.57
N ARG A 97 -11.84 -9.41 -11.63
CA ARG A 97 -10.38 -9.49 -11.48
C ARG A 97 -9.60 -9.40 -12.80
N PRO A 98 -9.87 -8.42 -13.68
CA PRO A 98 -9.10 -8.25 -14.91
C PRO A 98 -7.64 -7.88 -14.59
N LEU A 99 -6.79 -8.04 -15.59
CA LEU A 99 -5.41 -7.54 -15.61
C LEU A 99 -5.44 -6.01 -15.35
N ARG A 100 -6.08 -5.24 -16.21
CA ARG A 100 -6.27 -3.80 -16.01
C ARG A 100 -7.71 -3.39 -16.22
N ILE A 101 -8.10 -2.30 -15.57
CA ILE A 101 -9.36 -1.62 -15.84
C ILE A 101 -8.99 -0.30 -16.50
N PHE A 102 -9.70 0.05 -17.57
CA PHE A 102 -9.55 1.31 -18.29
C PHE A 102 -10.89 2.04 -18.33
N PHE A 103 -10.85 3.35 -18.14
CA PHE A 103 -11.98 4.24 -18.25
C PHE A 103 -11.76 5.22 -19.39
N ASN A 104 -12.50 5.03 -20.48
CA ASN A 104 -12.40 5.94 -21.61
C ASN A 104 -13.35 7.13 -21.40
N GLU A 105 -12.84 8.32 -21.72
CA GLU A 105 -13.65 9.52 -21.87
C GLU A 105 -14.50 9.40 -23.14
N LEU A 106 -15.76 9.82 -23.05
CA LEU A 106 -16.66 9.77 -24.20
C LEU A 106 -16.36 10.92 -25.17
N CYS A 107 -16.12 10.59 -26.43
CA CYS A 107 -16.04 11.55 -27.54
C CYS A 107 -17.29 11.45 -28.42
N LEU A 108 -17.93 12.59 -28.73
CA LEU A 108 -19.05 12.62 -29.69
C LEU A 108 -18.55 12.87 -31.11
N LEU A 109 -18.06 11.80 -31.74
CA LEU A 109 -17.53 11.85 -33.11
C LEU A 109 -18.61 12.21 -34.13
N ASN A 110 -18.22 12.96 -35.15
CA ASN A 110 -19.10 13.34 -36.26
C ASN A 110 -19.70 12.10 -36.95
N GLY A 111 -21.00 12.16 -37.26
CA GLY A 111 -21.72 11.06 -37.91
C GLY A 111 -22.16 9.91 -36.98
N THR A 112 -21.79 9.93 -35.70
CA THR A 112 -22.27 8.93 -34.72
C THR A 112 -23.72 9.20 -34.28
N MET A 113 -24.41 8.14 -33.83
CA MET A 113 -25.76 8.26 -33.28
C MET A 113 -25.79 9.17 -32.04
N LEU A 114 -24.79 9.05 -31.16
CA LEU A 114 -24.71 9.89 -29.96
C LEU A 114 -24.55 11.37 -30.31
N ARG A 115 -23.76 11.70 -31.34
CA ARG A 115 -23.63 13.08 -31.83
C ARG A 115 -24.93 13.62 -32.42
N ARG A 116 -25.67 12.80 -33.19
CA ARG A 116 -26.99 13.20 -33.74
C ARG A 116 -28.02 13.47 -32.65
N ASN A 117 -27.97 12.71 -31.57
CA ASN A 117 -28.89 12.83 -30.44
C ASN A 117 -28.31 13.68 -29.29
N ALA A 118 -27.29 14.50 -29.56
CA ALA A 118 -26.56 15.23 -28.52
C ALA A 118 -27.48 16.13 -27.68
N GLU A 119 -28.36 16.88 -28.36
CA GLU A 119 -29.34 17.77 -27.72
C GLU A 119 -30.41 16.98 -26.93
N GLN A 120 -30.90 15.88 -27.50
CA GLN A 120 -31.85 14.99 -26.84
C GLN A 120 -31.28 14.39 -25.54
N PHE A 121 -30.00 14.05 -25.52
CA PHE A 121 -29.31 13.55 -24.33
C PHE A 121 -28.71 14.65 -23.46
N GLY A 122 -28.85 15.91 -23.88
CA GLY A 122 -28.36 17.11 -23.19
C GLY A 122 -26.85 17.13 -23.00
N TYR A 123 -26.09 16.69 -24.01
CA TYR A 123 -24.65 16.67 -23.96
C TYR A 123 -24.03 18.07 -24.07
N GLU A 124 -23.12 18.36 -23.16
CA GLU A 124 -22.14 19.44 -23.25
C GLU A 124 -20.81 18.83 -23.70
N TYR A 125 -20.27 19.29 -24.83
CA TYR A 125 -19.10 18.67 -25.45
C TYR A 125 -18.35 19.63 -26.37
N ASP A 126 -17.09 19.31 -26.67
CA ASP A 126 -16.26 20.11 -27.59
C ASP A 126 -16.74 20.00 -29.03
N ARG A 127 -16.97 21.15 -29.68
CA ARG A 127 -17.41 21.15 -31.08
C ARG A 127 -16.31 20.73 -32.04
N ASP A 128 -15.06 20.96 -31.67
CA ASP A 128 -13.85 20.62 -32.42
C ASP A 128 -13.17 19.37 -31.84
N PRO A 129 -12.32 18.66 -32.62
CA PRO A 129 -11.52 17.56 -32.10
C PRO A 129 -10.76 17.96 -30.83
N PRO A 130 -10.72 17.10 -29.80
CA PRO A 130 -11.07 15.68 -29.78
C PRO A 130 -12.54 15.34 -29.46
N TYR A 131 -13.44 16.34 -29.43
CA TYR A 131 -14.89 16.18 -29.20
C TYR A 131 -15.27 15.60 -27.83
N PHE A 132 -14.51 15.91 -26.78
CA PHE A 132 -14.76 15.38 -25.45
C PHE A 132 -16.10 15.85 -24.88
N VAL A 133 -16.77 14.95 -24.17
CA VAL A 133 -17.96 15.26 -23.38
C VAL A 133 -17.55 15.81 -22.02
N HIS A 134 -18.16 16.92 -21.64
CA HIS A 134 -18.01 17.57 -20.33
C HIS A 134 -19.17 17.25 -19.39
N GLY A 135 -20.34 16.91 -19.91
CA GLY A 135 -21.49 16.52 -19.12
C GLY A 135 -22.71 16.12 -19.96
N ASN A 136 -23.71 15.54 -19.29
CA ASN A 136 -25.02 15.25 -19.87
C ASN A 136 -26.13 15.32 -18.80
N ARG A 137 -27.38 14.97 -19.18
CA ARG A 137 -28.55 14.99 -18.26
C ARG A 137 -28.41 14.12 -17.00
N TRP A 138 -27.61 13.05 -17.04
CA TRP A 138 -27.46 12.09 -15.95
C TRP A 138 -26.15 12.28 -15.16
N MET A 139 -25.12 12.78 -15.84
CA MET A 139 -23.84 13.18 -15.27
C MET A 139 -23.55 14.64 -15.64
N PRO A 140 -24.10 15.61 -14.88
CA PRO A 140 -23.73 17.01 -15.03
C PRO A 140 -22.22 17.22 -14.84
N VAL A 141 -21.67 18.33 -15.34
CA VAL A 141 -20.21 18.58 -15.35
C VAL A 141 -19.50 18.30 -14.02
N PRO A 142 -20.00 18.72 -12.84
CA PRO A 142 -19.33 18.41 -11.57
C PRO A 142 -19.27 16.91 -11.27
N VAL A 143 -20.32 16.17 -11.63
CA VAL A 143 -20.41 14.72 -11.44
C VAL A 143 -19.46 14.01 -12.39
N LEU A 144 -19.39 14.40 -13.66
CA LEU A 144 -18.48 13.78 -14.62
C LEU A 144 -17.01 14.02 -14.23
N LYS A 145 -16.66 15.23 -13.77
CA LYS A 145 -15.31 15.52 -13.25
C LYS A 145 -14.96 14.64 -12.05
N PHE A 146 -15.91 14.43 -11.13
CA PHE A 146 -15.72 13.50 -10.01
C PHE A 146 -15.50 12.06 -10.49
N VAL A 147 -16.32 11.59 -11.45
CA VAL A 147 -16.18 10.26 -12.06
C VAL A 147 -14.81 10.09 -12.71
N GLN A 148 -14.32 11.08 -13.46
CA GLN A 148 -12.99 11.04 -14.09
C GLN A 148 -11.86 11.00 -13.04
N ALA A 149 -11.97 11.76 -11.96
CA ALA A 149 -11.01 11.73 -10.86
C ALA A 149 -11.00 10.35 -10.17
N LEU A 150 -12.18 9.81 -9.86
CA LEU A 150 -12.33 8.48 -9.28
C LEU A 150 -11.77 7.40 -10.20
N ALA A 151 -12.09 7.45 -11.49
CA ALA A 151 -11.57 6.53 -12.51
C ALA A 151 -10.03 6.51 -12.50
N LYS A 152 -9.38 7.67 -12.51
CA LYS A 152 -7.90 7.77 -12.43
C LYS A 152 -7.34 7.15 -11.14
N VAL A 153 -8.02 7.34 -10.00
CA VAL A 153 -7.65 6.72 -8.73
C VAL A 153 -7.80 5.20 -8.82
N VAL A 154 -8.90 4.69 -9.35
CA VAL A 154 -9.14 3.25 -9.50
C VAL A 154 -8.11 2.64 -10.45
N GLU A 155 -7.86 3.21 -11.63
CA GLU A 155 -6.84 2.72 -12.57
C GLU A 155 -5.47 2.67 -11.92
N ARG A 156 -5.07 3.74 -11.22
CA ARG A 156 -3.76 3.82 -10.59
C ARG A 156 -3.61 2.82 -9.45
N ASN A 157 -4.62 2.61 -8.63
CA ASN A 157 -4.52 1.71 -7.47
C ASN A 157 -4.77 0.25 -7.84
N TYR A 158 -5.60 -0.02 -8.86
CA TYR A 158 -5.88 -1.39 -9.31
C TYR A 158 -4.85 -1.88 -10.34
N SER A 159 -4.57 -1.09 -11.39
CA SER A 159 -3.72 -1.53 -12.51
C SER A 159 -2.21 -1.47 -12.20
N ASN A 160 -1.80 -0.79 -11.13
CA ASN A 160 -0.41 -0.81 -10.67
C ASN A 160 -0.15 -1.90 -9.61
N LYS A 161 -1.14 -2.74 -9.26
CA LYS A 161 -0.88 -3.95 -8.48
C LYS A 161 -0.09 -4.92 -9.34
N ALA A 162 1.19 -5.08 -9.07
CA ALA A 162 2.05 -5.70 -10.06
C ALA A 162 1.89 -7.23 -10.20
N GLY A 163 1.04 -7.87 -9.38
CA GLY A 163 0.53 -9.22 -9.65
C GLY A 163 -0.13 -9.37 -11.03
N VAL A 164 -0.63 -8.26 -11.60
CA VAL A 164 -1.10 -8.13 -12.98
C VAL A 164 0.07 -8.26 -13.97
N LEU A 165 1.12 -7.45 -13.78
CA LEU A 165 2.32 -7.45 -14.64
C LEU A 165 3.03 -8.80 -14.60
N LEU A 166 3.18 -9.39 -13.41
CA LEU A 166 3.89 -10.66 -13.22
C LEU A 166 3.19 -11.87 -13.85
N ASN A 167 1.86 -11.95 -13.76
CA ASN A 167 1.10 -13.06 -14.33
C ASN A 167 1.16 -13.10 -15.88
N SER A 168 1.61 -12.01 -16.51
CA SER A 168 1.73 -11.90 -17.97
C SER A 168 3.15 -12.13 -18.52
N LEU A 169 4.15 -12.37 -17.66
CA LEU A 169 5.56 -12.51 -18.08
C LEU A 169 5.98 -14.00 -18.17
N PRO A 170 6.24 -14.55 -19.38
CA PRO A 170 6.48 -15.99 -19.60
C PRO A 170 7.76 -16.57 -18.99
N TRP A 171 8.67 -15.71 -18.49
CA TRP A 171 10.03 -16.07 -18.08
C TRP A 171 10.21 -16.14 -16.56
N MET A 172 9.17 -15.85 -15.77
CA MET A 172 9.21 -16.15 -14.34
C MET A 172 8.77 -17.58 -14.08
N THR A 173 9.72 -18.36 -13.57
CA THR A 173 9.56 -19.78 -13.25
C THR A 173 8.49 -19.98 -12.20
N LYS A 174 7.47 -20.77 -12.54
CA LYS A 174 6.51 -21.34 -11.59
C LYS A 174 7.23 -22.35 -10.70
N THR A 175 7.63 -21.93 -9.50
CA THR A 175 7.97 -22.85 -8.42
C THR A 175 7.40 -22.36 -7.10
N ASN A 176 6.51 -23.19 -6.55
CA ASN A 176 5.89 -23.10 -5.23
C ASN A 176 6.91 -23.00 -4.09
N ARG A 177 6.55 -22.29 -3.02
CA ARG A 177 6.47 -22.85 -1.66
C ARG A 177 5.60 -21.98 -0.75
N TYR A 178 4.73 -22.67 -0.01
CA TYR A 178 3.94 -22.21 1.11
C TYR A 178 4.76 -21.34 2.08
N ILE A 179 4.19 -20.23 2.56
CA ILE A 179 4.50 -19.64 3.87
C ILE A 179 3.15 -19.35 4.54
N GLY A 180 3.00 -19.87 5.76
CA GLY A 180 1.75 -20.00 6.48
C GLY A 180 1.03 -18.68 6.74
N ALA A 181 -0.30 -18.79 6.81
CA ALA A 181 -1.18 -17.75 7.29
C ALA A 181 -1.10 -17.72 8.82
N GLU A 182 -0.70 -16.56 9.35
CA GLU A 182 -1.20 -15.93 10.57
C GLU A 182 -0.80 -14.44 10.45
N ASP A 183 -1.78 -13.54 10.50
CA ASP A 183 -1.67 -12.08 10.39
C ASP A 183 -0.98 -11.48 9.15
N SER A 184 -1.60 -11.70 7.98
CA SER A 184 -1.50 -10.95 6.69
C SER A 184 -0.17 -10.35 6.19
N ILE A 185 0.99 -10.72 6.75
CA ILE A 185 2.33 -10.27 6.34
C ILE A 185 3.17 -11.49 5.96
N VAL A 186 3.61 -11.55 4.70
CA VAL A 186 4.60 -12.54 4.25
C VAL A 186 5.99 -12.10 4.72
N ARG A 187 6.75 -12.97 5.39
CA ARG A 187 8.11 -12.66 5.85
C ARG A 187 9.11 -13.42 5.00
N HIS A 188 10.11 -12.72 4.45
CA HIS A 188 11.12 -13.30 3.57
C HIS A 188 12.53 -12.87 3.96
N ASN A 189 13.39 -13.83 4.27
CA ASN A 189 14.80 -13.56 4.59
C ASN A 189 15.61 -13.48 3.30
N LEU A 190 16.36 -12.40 3.12
CA LEU A 190 17.14 -12.18 1.90
C LEU A 190 18.37 -13.07 1.79
N GLN A 191 18.82 -13.68 2.89
CA GLN A 191 19.86 -14.71 2.85
C GLN A 191 19.42 -15.94 2.03
N ASP A 192 18.11 -16.18 1.94
CA ASP A 192 17.53 -17.28 1.17
C ASP A 192 17.35 -16.93 -0.32
N GLY A 193 17.78 -15.73 -0.74
CA GLY A 193 17.70 -15.24 -2.10
C GLY A 193 16.58 -14.22 -2.33
N ILE A 194 16.29 -13.93 -3.60
CA ILE A 194 15.22 -12.99 -4.00
C ILE A 194 13.87 -13.65 -3.72
N PRO A 195 12.88 -12.94 -3.15
CA PRO A 195 11.52 -13.47 -2.99
C PRO A 195 10.95 -13.86 -4.36
N THR A 196 10.74 -15.15 -4.60
CA THR A 196 10.23 -15.67 -5.88
C THR A 196 8.71 -15.79 -5.92
N THR A 197 8.01 -15.19 -4.94
CA THR A 197 6.56 -15.33 -4.76
C THR A 197 5.77 -14.76 -5.95
N ALA A 198 5.57 -15.62 -6.94
CA ALA A 198 4.49 -15.57 -7.91
C ALA A 198 3.49 -16.67 -7.51
N ALA A 199 2.55 -16.39 -6.57
CA ALA A 199 1.25 -17.06 -6.45
C ALA A 199 0.54 -16.80 -5.11
N ASN A 200 -0.76 -16.46 -5.19
CA ASN A 200 -1.83 -16.90 -4.28
C ASN A 200 -1.68 -16.68 -2.77
N THR A 201 -1.05 -15.61 -2.30
CA THR A 201 -1.26 -15.17 -0.91
C THR A 201 -2.39 -14.14 -0.88
N SER A 202 -3.33 -14.26 0.07
CA SER A 202 -4.26 -13.18 0.42
C SER A 202 -3.56 -12.06 1.23
N ALA A 203 -2.24 -12.12 1.35
CA ALA A 203 -1.44 -11.21 2.15
C ALA A 203 -1.16 -9.93 1.34
N GLU A 204 -1.59 -8.80 1.88
CA GLU A 204 -1.40 -7.48 1.28
C GLU A 204 0.00 -6.91 1.56
N GLN A 205 0.75 -7.52 2.49
CA GLN A 205 2.01 -7.00 3.01
C GLN A 205 3.14 -8.02 2.91
N ILE A 206 4.36 -7.52 2.72
CA ILE A 206 5.59 -8.31 2.80
C ILE A 206 6.64 -7.61 3.67
N GLU A 207 7.33 -8.38 4.50
CA GLU A 207 8.51 -7.99 5.26
C GLU A 207 9.75 -8.67 4.65
N LEU A 208 10.62 -7.87 4.04
CA LEU A 208 11.94 -8.30 3.57
C LEU A 208 12.94 -8.14 4.71
N ARG A 209 13.57 -9.24 5.15
CA ARG A 209 14.52 -9.24 6.26
C ARG A 209 15.93 -9.35 5.73
N ALA A 210 16.74 -8.35 6.02
CA ALA A 210 18.13 -8.24 5.59
C ALA A 210 19.06 -8.27 6.79
N GLY A 211 19.97 -9.23 6.81
CA GLY A 211 21.10 -9.19 7.74
C GLY A 211 22.17 -8.19 7.29
N PRO A 212 23.14 -7.87 8.17
CA PRO A 212 24.17 -6.86 7.92
C PRO A 212 25.06 -7.17 6.70
N SER A 213 25.18 -8.44 6.31
CA SER A 213 25.98 -8.89 5.17
C SER A 213 25.23 -8.91 3.83
N VAL A 214 23.93 -8.59 3.81
CA VAL A 214 23.14 -8.63 2.58
C VAL A 214 23.58 -7.52 1.62
N GLU A 215 23.97 -7.89 0.41
CA GLU A 215 24.41 -6.95 -0.62
C GLU A 215 23.30 -5.98 -1.04
N ARG A 216 23.70 -4.73 -1.31
CA ARG A 216 22.85 -3.67 -1.89
C ARG A 216 22.02 -4.15 -3.09
N ARG A 217 22.66 -4.89 -3.99
CA ARG A 217 22.01 -5.39 -5.21
C ARG A 217 20.82 -6.28 -4.88
N LEU A 218 20.97 -7.16 -3.90
CA LEU A 218 19.92 -8.10 -3.49
C LEU A 218 18.76 -7.37 -2.81
N LEU A 219 19.03 -6.34 -2.00
CA LEU A 219 18.00 -5.46 -1.43
C LEU A 219 17.16 -4.81 -2.52
N LEU A 220 17.81 -4.17 -3.49
CA LEU A 220 17.13 -3.46 -4.58
C LEU A 220 16.36 -4.40 -5.50
N GLN A 221 16.90 -5.57 -5.79
CA GLN A 221 16.22 -6.60 -6.59
C GLN A 221 14.99 -7.15 -5.86
N SER A 222 15.11 -7.39 -4.55
CA SER A 222 14.02 -7.95 -3.75
C SER A 222 12.91 -6.94 -3.50
N ALA A 223 13.24 -5.68 -3.26
CA ALA A 223 12.27 -4.59 -3.20
C ALA A 223 11.52 -4.41 -4.54
N ALA A 224 12.26 -4.43 -5.66
CA ALA A 224 11.64 -4.39 -6.98
C ALA A 224 10.74 -5.62 -7.22
N GLN A 225 11.18 -6.80 -6.82
CA GLN A 225 10.40 -8.02 -6.97
C GLN A 225 9.14 -8.04 -6.09
N ALA A 226 9.22 -7.53 -4.86
CA ALA A 226 8.08 -7.36 -3.97
C ALA A 226 7.08 -6.33 -4.51
N MET A 227 7.58 -5.19 -5.01
CA MET A 227 6.76 -4.20 -5.69
C MET A 227 6.10 -4.81 -6.92
N LEU A 228 6.85 -5.61 -7.69
CA LEU A 228 6.34 -6.36 -8.82
C LEU A 228 5.36 -7.46 -8.38
N ALA A 229 5.48 -8.04 -7.19
CA ALA A 229 4.53 -9.01 -6.63
C ALA A 229 3.16 -8.42 -6.30
N GLY A 230 3.04 -7.09 -6.28
CA GLY A 230 1.78 -6.40 -6.00
C GLY A 230 1.46 -6.33 -4.51
N PHE A 231 2.46 -6.47 -3.64
CA PHE A 231 2.29 -6.15 -2.22
C PHE A 231 1.98 -4.66 -2.05
N ASP A 232 0.91 -4.35 -1.32
CA ASP A 232 0.45 -2.98 -1.06
C ASP A 232 1.37 -2.28 -0.03
N ARG A 233 1.96 -3.05 0.90
CA ARG A 233 2.97 -2.56 1.84
C ARG A 233 4.23 -3.43 1.80
N ILE A 234 5.36 -2.79 1.50
CA ILE A 234 6.68 -3.42 1.57
C ILE A 234 7.40 -2.87 2.79
N ILE A 235 7.68 -3.74 3.74
CA ILE A 235 8.45 -3.48 4.94
C ILE A 235 9.86 -4.00 4.69
N LEU A 236 10.88 -3.16 4.90
CA LEU A 236 12.27 -3.60 4.89
C LEU A 236 12.82 -3.58 6.31
N SER A 237 13.09 -4.76 6.85
CA SER A 237 13.74 -4.95 8.13
C SER A 237 15.24 -5.15 7.88
N ALA A 238 16.05 -4.13 8.13
CA ALA A 238 17.47 -4.14 7.74
C ALA A 238 18.37 -3.45 8.76
N ASP A 239 19.63 -3.88 8.84
CA ASP A 239 20.64 -3.23 9.66
C ASP A 239 21.07 -1.89 9.04
N PHE A 240 21.57 -0.97 9.87
CA PHE A 240 22.10 0.32 9.39
C PHE A 240 23.25 0.16 8.39
N ALA A 241 24.02 -0.93 8.43
CA ALA A 241 25.02 -1.26 7.41
C ALA A 241 24.42 -1.39 6.01
N ASN A 242 23.18 -1.86 5.89
CA ASN A 242 22.47 -1.97 4.62
C ASN A 242 21.92 -0.61 4.12
N LEU A 243 21.84 0.39 5.00
CA LEU A 243 21.19 1.69 4.78
C LEU A 243 22.17 2.87 4.93
N ASN A 244 23.47 2.61 4.80
CA ASN A 244 24.51 3.59 5.07
C ASN A 244 24.70 4.64 3.96
N ASP A 245 24.04 4.50 2.81
CA ASP A 245 24.10 5.44 1.70
C ASP A 245 22.71 5.96 1.27
N ALA A 246 22.65 7.27 1.01
CA ALA A 246 21.41 7.96 0.64
C ALA A 246 20.82 7.49 -0.69
N GLU A 247 21.68 7.05 -1.62
CA GLU A 247 21.26 6.58 -2.94
C GLU A 247 20.51 5.25 -2.83
N THR A 248 20.92 4.34 -1.94
CA THR A 248 20.23 3.08 -1.67
C THR A 248 18.85 3.34 -1.12
N ILE A 249 18.74 4.19 -0.09
CA ILE A 249 17.46 4.52 0.52
C ILE A 249 16.53 5.15 -0.53
N HIS A 250 17.02 6.12 -1.32
CA HIS A 250 16.24 6.72 -2.41
C HIS A 250 15.76 5.69 -3.43
N ASN A 251 16.62 4.75 -3.80
CA ASN A 251 16.30 3.68 -4.74
C ASN A 251 15.31 2.66 -4.16
N LEU A 252 15.35 2.38 -2.87
CA LEU A 252 14.38 1.54 -2.16
C LEU A 252 13.01 2.23 -2.08
N VAL A 253 12.97 3.51 -1.73
CA VAL A 253 11.74 4.31 -1.69
C VAL A 253 11.08 4.39 -3.07
N LYS A 254 11.87 4.59 -4.14
CA LYS A 254 11.36 4.53 -5.53
C LYS A 254 10.78 3.17 -5.92
N ARG A 255 11.12 2.10 -5.19
CA ARG A 255 10.61 0.74 -5.37
C ARG A 255 9.51 0.39 -4.36
N GLY A 256 8.87 1.40 -3.77
CA GLY A 256 7.70 1.19 -2.89
C GLY A 256 8.03 0.78 -1.46
N VAL A 257 9.31 0.73 -1.07
CA VAL A 257 9.68 0.54 0.34
C VAL A 257 9.41 1.85 1.08
N LEU A 258 8.24 1.93 1.72
CA LEU A 258 7.81 3.09 2.50
C LEU A 258 7.79 2.80 4.00
N HIS A 259 8.14 1.59 4.41
CA HIS A 259 8.24 1.20 5.80
C HIS A 259 9.60 0.54 6.07
N PHE A 260 10.41 1.16 6.92
CA PHE A 260 11.72 0.65 7.31
C PHE A 260 11.69 0.25 8.77
N ARG A 261 12.03 -0.99 9.07
CA ARG A 261 12.24 -1.49 10.43
C ARG A 261 13.74 -1.64 10.65
N VAL A 262 14.29 -0.97 11.66
CA VAL A 262 15.74 -0.93 11.89
C VAL A 262 16.06 -1.27 13.35
N PRO A 263 16.94 -2.25 13.62
CA PRO A 263 17.38 -2.53 14.97
C PRO A 263 18.40 -1.49 15.44
N LEU A 264 18.16 -0.89 16.60
CA LEU A 264 19.06 0.04 17.27
C LEU A 264 19.60 -0.61 18.55
N ASN A 265 20.88 -0.99 18.53
CA ASN A 265 21.57 -1.49 19.71
C ASN A 265 22.17 -0.32 20.51
N LEU A 266 21.68 -0.07 21.72
CA LEU A 266 22.06 1.11 22.51
C LEU A 266 23.49 1.04 23.04
N GLU A 267 23.97 -0.15 23.42
CA GLU A 267 25.34 -0.34 23.89
C GLU A 267 26.36 -0.05 22.78
N ARG A 268 26.13 -0.61 21.59
CA ARG A 268 26.95 -0.31 20.40
C ARG A 268 26.84 1.16 20.02
N TYR A 269 25.64 1.74 20.09
CA TYR A 269 25.46 3.15 19.78
C TYR A 269 26.29 4.06 20.71
N GLN A 270 26.41 3.70 21.98
CA GLN A 270 27.16 4.47 22.96
C GLN A 270 28.68 4.34 22.76
N PHE A 271 29.18 3.13 22.50
CA PHE A 271 30.62 2.84 22.59
C PHE A 271 31.31 2.55 21.24
N ASP A 272 30.57 2.19 20.20
CA ASP A 272 31.09 1.97 18.85
C ASP A 272 30.83 3.22 17.99
N ALA A 273 31.86 4.07 17.89
CA ALA A 273 31.79 5.33 17.16
C ALA A 273 31.44 5.16 15.66
N GLU A 274 31.84 4.04 15.06
CA GLU A 274 31.52 3.75 13.66
C GLU A 274 30.03 3.38 13.52
N TYR A 275 29.53 2.52 14.41
CA TYR A 275 28.12 2.17 14.46
C TYR A 275 27.23 3.40 14.76
N ASN A 276 27.63 4.25 15.71
CA ASN A 276 26.94 5.50 16.03
C ASN A 276 26.84 6.41 14.79
N ARG A 277 27.96 6.65 14.11
CA ARG A 277 28.00 7.48 12.90
C ARG A 277 27.12 6.90 11.79
N MET A 278 27.19 5.58 11.56
CA MET A 278 26.45 4.89 10.52
C MET A 278 24.93 4.93 10.76
N SER A 279 24.50 4.56 11.96
CA SER A 279 23.09 4.58 12.37
C SER A 279 22.51 5.99 12.33
N THR A 280 23.25 6.98 12.85
CA THR A 280 22.84 8.39 12.78
C THR A 280 22.63 8.86 11.35
N ASN A 281 23.58 8.56 10.45
CA ASN A 281 23.46 8.93 9.05
C ASN A 281 22.25 8.26 8.39
N ALA A 282 22.06 6.97 8.60
CA ALA A 282 20.93 6.22 8.05
C ALA A 282 19.58 6.80 8.52
N LEU A 283 19.41 7.03 9.82
CA LEU A 283 18.19 7.61 10.40
C LEU A 283 17.90 9.03 9.86
N LEU A 284 18.92 9.87 9.72
CA LEU A 284 18.78 11.20 9.13
C LEU A 284 18.42 11.17 7.64
N GLN A 285 18.79 10.12 6.91
CA GLN A 285 18.34 9.94 5.53
C GLN A 285 16.89 9.45 5.50
N LEU A 286 16.56 8.39 6.24
CA LEU A 286 15.23 7.79 6.27
C LEU A 286 14.12 8.78 6.64
N THR A 287 14.43 9.80 7.46
CA THR A 287 13.49 10.84 7.88
C THR A 287 13.27 11.97 6.87
N ARG A 288 13.92 11.92 5.70
CA ARG A 288 13.76 12.92 4.64
C ARG A 288 12.47 12.70 3.85
N GLU A 289 12.07 13.75 3.14
CA GLU A 289 11.06 13.64 2.09
C GLU A 289 11.70 13.18 0.78
N TYR A 290 11.06 12.20 0.16
CA TYR A 290 11.47 11.64 -1.11
C TYR A 290 10.41 11.94 -2.16
N ARG A 291 10.84 12.43 -3.32
CA ARG A 291 9.94 12.63 -4.46
C ARG A 291 9.91 11.38 -5.33
N ILE A 292 8.72 10.79 -5.48
CA ILE A 292 8.51 9.66 -6.39
C ILE A 292 8.25 10.22 -7.79
N ALA A 293 9.29 10.31 -8.63
CA ALA A 293 9.21 10.79 -10.01
C ALA A 293 8.52 12.17 -10.15
N SER A 294 7.53 12.32 -11.05
CA SER A 294 6.66 13.51 -11.16
C SER A 294 5.50 13.52 -10.16
N GLY A 295 5.48 12.58 -9.21
CA GLY A 295 4.42 12.35 -8.24
C GLY A 295 4.62 13.03 -6.89
N PRO A 296 3.85 12.61 -5.86
CA PRO A 296 3.86 13.24 -4.55
C PRO A 296 5.19 13.04 -3.82
N GLN A 297 5.46 13.94 -2.88
CA GLN A 297 6.48 13.73 -1.86
C GLN A 297 5.96 12.74 -0.82
N VAL A 298 6.79 11.79 -0.44
CA VAL A 298 6.49 10.80 0.59
C VAL A 298 7.55 10.86 1.68
N ARG A 299 7.14 10.63 2.92
CA ARG A 299 8.03 10.32 4.02
C ARG A 299 7.87 8.85 4.37
N PRO A 300 8.96 8.07 4.42
CA PRO A 300 8.90 6.71 4.92
C PRO A 300 8.46 6.69 6.38
N ILE A 301 7.74 5.63 6.75
CA ILE A 301 7.52 5.25 8.14
C ILE A 301 8.79 4.54 8.60
N ILE A 302 9.27 4.91 9.80
CA ILE A 302 10.47 4.33 10.39
C ILE A 302 10.06 3.67 11.69
N GLU A 303 10.34 2.39 11.81
CA GLU A 303 10.11 1.58 12.99
C GLU A 303 11.48 1.21 13.59
N ILE A 304 11.79 1.75 14.77
CA ILE A 304 13.08 1.56 15.44
C ILE A 304 12.90 0.51 16.52
N ASP A 305 13.56 -0.64 16.35
CA ASP A 305 13.54 -1.73 17.31
C ASP A 305 14.70 -1.55 18.28
N ILE A 306 14.41 -1.13 19.50
CA ILE A 306 15.43 -0.95 20.54
C ILE A 306 15.88 -2.33 21.02
N GLN A 307 17.18 -2.58 20.91
CA GLN A 307 17.84 -3.81 21.37
C GLN A 307 18.94 -3.45 22.36
N ASN A 308 19.20 -4.36 23.32
CA ASN A 308 20.38 -4.40 24.20
C ASN A 308 20.98 -3.04 24.61
N GLY A 309 20.82 -2.68 25.88
CA GLY A 309 21.58 -1.59 26.51
C GLY A 309 20.76 -0.79 27.50
N GLU A 310 21.44 -0.34 28.56
CA GLU A 310 20.87 0.41 29.69
C GLU A 310 21.13 1.93 29.57
N HIS A 311 21.51 2.39 28.37
CA HIS A 311 22.07 3.72 28.14
C HIS A 311 20.99 4.75 27.76
N THR A 312 20.41 5.37 28.78
CA THR A 312 19.45 6.47 28.61
C THR A 312 20.02 7.64 27.81
N ASP A 313 21.31 7.96 27.96
CA ASP A 313 21.98 9.02 27.21
C ASP A 313 22.05 8.74 25.71
N ALA A 314 22.35 7.50 25.32
CA ALA A 314 22.35 7.08 23.92
C ALA A 314 20.96 7.28 23.30
N LEU A 315 19.93 6.86 24.04
CA LEU A 315 18.54 6.95 23.62
C LEU A 315 18.05 8.40 23.52
N ARG A 316 18.35 9.25 24.51
CA ARG A 316 18.07 10.69 24.45
C ARG A 316 18.78 11.32 23.27
N SER A 317 20.05 10.99 23.06
CA SER A 317 20.83 11.52 21.95
C SER A 317 20.22 11.18 20.58
N VAL A 318 19.74 9.95 20.38
CA VAL A 318 19.03 9.56 19.14
C VAL A 318 17.69 10.28 19.05
N THR A 319 16.93 10.33 20.14
CA THR A 319 15.63 10.99 20.20
C THR A 319 15.73 12.48 19.87
N ASP A 320 16.65 13.21 20.47
CA ASP A 320 16.89 14.64 20.22
C ASP A 320 17.23 14.92 18.76
N ARG A 321 18.02 14.04 18.13
CA ARG A 321 18.34 14.14 16.70
C ARG A 321 17.12 13.94 15.79
N LEU A 322 16.11 13.21 16.28
CA LEU A 322 14.90 12.86 15.54
C LEU A 322 13.66 13.64 15.99
N ALA A 323 13.79 14.49 17.02
CA ALA A 323 12.73 15.21 17.76
C ALA A 323 11.74 16.03 16.89
N ASN A 324 12.03 16.30 15.63
CA ASN A 324 11.13 17.06 14.75
C ASN A 324 10.64 16.25 13.54
N ARG A 325 10.78 14.92 13.57
CA ARG A 325 10.50 14.04 12.44
C ARG A 325 9.24 13.22 12.73
N LEU A 326 8.17 13.54 12.00
CA LEU A 326 6.93 12.77 11.99
C LEU A 326 7.13 11.41 11.32
N GLY A 327 6.43 10.38 11.79
CA GLY A 327 6.45 9.06 11.13
C GLY A 327 7.29 7.99 11.83
N ILE A 328 7.81 8.25 13.03
CA ILE A 328 8.67 7.32 13.77
C ILE A 328 7.85 6.50 14.76
N ILE A 329 8.03 5.19 14.72
CA ILE A 329 7.48 4.19 15.63
C ILE A 329 8.66 3.62 16.42
N TRP A 330 8.61 3.73 17.74
CA TRP A 330 9.59 3.12 18.63
C TRP A 330 9.05 1.79 19.14
N ASN A 331 9.78 0.71 18.94
CA ASN A 331 9.43 -0.58 19.50
C ASN A 331 10.43 -0.97 20.58
N THR A 332 9.89 -1.34 21.73
CA THR A 332 10.66 -1.96 22.82
C THR A 332 10.25 -3.43 22.89
N TYR A 333 10.95 -4.29 22.13
CA TYR A 333 10.66 -5.73 22.12
C TYR A 333 11.48 -6.42 23.23
N ALA A 334 10.86 -6.64 24.38
CA ALA A 334 11.03 -7.83 25.22
C ALA A 334 10.43 -7.57 26.60
N ASP A 335 9.49 -8.40 27.03
CA ASP A 335 9.08 -8.48 28.43
C ASP A 335 10.30 -8.76 29.35
N GLU A 336 11.30 -9.52 28.86
CA GLU A 336 12.57 -9.79 29.53
C GLU A 336 13.44 -8.53 29.70
N PHE A 337 13.48 -7.63 28.70
CA PHE A 337 14.19 -6.34 28.83
C PHE A 337 13.56 -5.50 29.94
N LEU A 338 12.25 -5.63 30.15
CA LEU A 338 11.47 -4.87 31.11
C LEU A 338 11.39 -5.55 32.50
N GLU A 339 12.03 -6.70 32.72
CA GLU A 339 12.11 -7.32 34.05
C GLU A 339 12.97 -6.50 35.02
N ALA A 340 14.06 -5.91 34.52
CA ALA A 340 14.92 -5.03 35.30
C ALA A 340 14.25 -3.67 35.53
N GLU A 341 14.19 -3.24 36.79
CA GLU A 341 13.60 -1.96 37.20
C GLU A 341 14.19 -0.76 36.46
N HIS A 342 15.51 -0.74 36.27
CA HIS A 342 16.22 0.31 35.53
C HIS A 342 15.81 0.42 34.05
N ASN A 343 15.49 -0.70 33.39
CA ASN A 343 15.03 -0.67 32.00
C ASN A 343 13.60 -0.13 31.87
N ARG A 344 12.78 -0.25 32.92
CA ARG A 344 11.43 0.35 32.95
C ARG A 344 11.52 1.88 33.05
N GLU A 345 12.43 2.39 33.87
CA GLU A 345 12.74 3.83 33.95
C GLU A 345 13.29 4.35 32.61
N LEU A 346 14.12 3.59 31.91
CA LEU A 346 14.58 3.95 30.56
C LEU A 346 13.44 4.03 29.54
N VAL A 347 12.46 3.12 29.58
CA VAL A 347 11.26 3.18 28.71
C VAL A 347 10.33 4.33 29.09
N TYR A 348 10.23 4.64 30.38
CA TYR A 348 9.50 5.83 30.85
C TYR A 348 10.16 7.13 30.36
N ASP A 349 11.49 7.24 30.50
CA ASP A 349 12.29 8.35 29.96
C ASP A 349 12.13 8.49 28.44
N LEU A 350 12.16 7.37 27.72
CA LEU A 350 11.91 7.34 26.27
C LEU A 350 10.54 7.92 25.95
N MET A 351 9.49 7.44 26.60
CA MET A 351 8.13 7.92 26.41
C MET A 351 8.02 9.43 26.69
N CYS A 352 8.58 9.91 27.80
CA CYS A 352 8.60 11.33 28.14
C CYS A 352 9.35 12.17 27.08
N SER A 353 10.47 11.67 26.55
CA SER A 353 11.27 12.38 25.54
C SER A 353 10.62 12.40 24.16
N ILE A 354 9.83 11.38 23.76
CA ILE A 354 9.21 11.31 22.42
C ILE A 354 7.77 11.82 22.36
N THR A 355 7.08 11.90 23.50
CA THR A 355 5.69 12.41 23.58
C THR A 355 5.51 13.78 22.91
N PRO A 356 6.43 14.77 23.08
CA PRO A 356 6.32 16.07 22.41
C PRO A 356 6.42 16.01 20.88
N HIS A 357 6.91 14.89 20.33
CA HIS A 357 7.41 14.80 18.96
C HIS A 357 6.48 14.02 18.01
N ARG A 358 5.24 13.69 18.43
CA ARG A 358 4.23 12.95 17.65
C ARG A 358 4.77 11.63 17.06
N SER A 359 5.54 10.92 17.88
CA SER A 359 6.02 9.57 17.58
C SER A 359 5.12 8.53 18.25
N TRP A 360 5.09 7.32 17.72
CA TRP A 360 4.36 6.20 18.32
C TRP A 360 5.30 5.31 19.12
N VAL A 361 4.78 4.66 20.15
CA VAL A 361 5.49 3.61 20.88
C VAL A 361 4.68 2.34 20.89
N ARG A 362 5.33 1.22 20.60
CA ARG A 362 4.81 -0.12 20.83
C ARG A 362 5.62 -0.77 21.93
N MET A 363 4.93 -1.20 22.98
CA MET A 363 5.52 -1.86 24.13
C MET A 363 4.57 -2.94 24.66
N SER A 364 5.05 -3.81 25.54
CA SER A 364 4.20 -4.82 26.15
C SER A 364 3.18 -4.19 27.10
N ARG A 365 2.11 -4.93 27.39
CA ARG A 365 1.06 -4.47 28.33
C ARG A 365 1.64 -4.10 29.70
N ASN A 366 2.58 -4.89 30.21
CA ASN A 366 3.17 -4.66 31.53
C ASN A 366 4.01 -3.37 31.58
N ALA A 367 4.78 -3.08 30.53
CA ALA A 367 5.54 -1.84 30.44
C ALA A 367 4.65 -0.61 30.30
N MET A 368 3.59 -0.71 29.50
CA MET A 368 2.62 0.37 29.37
C MET A 368 1.95 0.68 30.71
N GLN A 369 1.53 -0.36 31.44
CA GLN A 369 0.96 -0.19 32.79
C GLN A 369 1.94 0.43 33.78
N TYR A 370 3.22 0.06 33.73
CA TYR A 370 4.25 0.67 34.56
C TYR A 370 4.41 2.16 34.23
N CYS A 371 4.55 2.51 32.95
CA CYS A 371 4.69 3.89 32.49
C CYS A 371 3.51 4.77 32.93
N LEU A 372 2.29 4.24 32.80
CA LEU A 372 1.06 4.94 33.21
C LEU A 372 0.98 5.14 34.72
N ARG A 373 1.29 4.11 35.54
CA ARG A 373 1.34 4.26 37.01
C ARG A 373 2.41 5.23 37.47
N ARG A 374 3.55 5.28 36.78
CA ARG A 374 4.65 6.21 37.12
C ARG A 374 4.26 7.67 36.87
N PHE A 375 3.38 7.93 35.89
CA PHE A 375 2.80 9.26 35.69
C PHE A 375 1.91 9.72 36.85
N ASP A 376 1.18 8.78 37.49
CA ASP A 376 0.31 9.09 38.65
C ASP A 376 1.10 9.51 39.90
N GLU A 377 2.38 9.12 39.97
CA GLU A 377 3.28 9.40 41.09
C GLU A 377 4.02 10.74 40.96
N LEU A 378 3.88 11.46 39.84
CA LEU A 378 4.50 12.78 39.65
C LEU A 378 3.72 13.88 40.39
N PRO A 379 4.34 14.63 41.31
CA PRO A 379 3.67 15.72 42.00
C PRO A 379 3.44 16.92 41.07
N GLY A 380 2.17 17.26 40.80
CA GLY A 380 1.77 18.44 40.01
C GLY A 380 0.28 18.80 40.17
N GLU A 381 -0.09 20.06 39.87
CA GLU A 381 -1.41 20.67 40.16
C GLU A 381 -2.60 20.15 39.31
N HIS A 382 -2.43 19.12 38.48
CA HIS A 382 -3.50 18.53 37.67
C HIS A 382 -3.49 17.00 37.71
N ASP A 383 -4.70 16.44 37.67
CA ASP A 383 -5.01 15.01 37.82
C ASP A 383 -4.62 14.20 36.55
N ILE A 384 -3.31 14.12 36.29
CA ILE A 384 -2.73 13.21 35.27
C ILE A 384 -3.14 11.76 35.57
N GLY A 385 -3.38 11.46 36.85
CA GLY A 385 -3.96 10.22 37.37
C GLY A 385 -5.26 9.83 36.68
N ALA A 386 -6.21 10.74 36.53
CA ALA A 386 -7.48 10.45 35.88
C ALA A 386 -7.35 10.11 34.38
N ASP A 387 -6.44 10.79 33.65
CA ASP A 387 -6.21 10.51 32.22
C ASP A 387 -5.42 9.22 32.00
N ALA A 388 -4.45 8.92 32.87
CA ALA A 388 -3.71 7.65 32.87
C ALA A 388 -4.62 6.48 33.27
N GLN A 389 -5.46 6.64 34.30
CA GLN A 389 -6.46 5.66 34.72
C GLN A 389 -7.50 5.42 33.63
N ARG A 390 -7.97 6.46 32.92
CA ARG A 390 -8.85 6.30 31.75
C ARG A 390 -8.17 5.49 30.64
N ILE A 391 -6.89 5.74 30.33
CA ILE A 391 -6.15 4.94 29.34
C ILE A 391 -6.00 3.50 29.83
N LEU A 392 -5.74 3.28 31.12
CA LEU A 392 -5.66 1.94 31.72
C LEU A 392 -7.00 1.19 31.63
N ASP A 393 -8.11 1.88 31.87
CA ASP A 393 -9.47 1.34 31.76
C ASP A 393 -9.84 1.05 30.30
N ASP A 394 -9.51 1.95 29.37
CA ASP A 394 -9.66 1.76 27.92
C ASP A 394 -8.82 0.57 27.44
N MET A 395 -7.60 0.39 27.96
CA MET A 395 -6.73 -0.77 27.67
C MET A 395 -7.30 -2.10 28.19
N GLN A 396 -8.14 -2.10 29.22
CA GLN A 396 -8.88 -3.30 29.63
C GLN A 396 -10.00 -3.64 28.65
N SER A 397 -10.52 -2.65 27.91
CA SER A 397 -11.61 -2.79 26.93
C SER A 397 -11.15 -3.01 25.48
N LEU A 398 -9.89 -2.69 25.15
CA LEU A 398 -9.31 -2.87 23.82
C LEU A 398 -8.97 -4.35 23.57
N GLU A 399 -9.56 -4.95 22.53
CA GLU A 399 -9.10 -6.22 21.97
C GLU A 399 -7.61 -6.08 21.58
N LEU A 400 -6.80 -7.01 22.08
CA LEU A 400 -5.38 -7.11 21.84
C LEU A 400 -5.09 -7.02 20.33
N ILE A 401 -4.28 -6.04 19.93
CA ILE A 401 -3.57 -6.12 18.65
C ILE A 401 -2.65 -7.33 18.79
N GLY A 402 -2.77 -8.32 17.90
CA GLY A 402 -2.13 -9.64 18.00
C GLY A 402 -0.70 -9.62 18.59
N ASP A 403 -0.39 -10.67 19.36
CA ASP A 403 0.86 -10.95 20.09
C ASP A 403 1.07 -10.30 21.48
N GLY A 404 0.07 -9.68 22.11
CA GLY A 404 0.21 -9.23 23.52
C GLY A 404 0.78 -7.83 23.74
N TYR A 405 0.95 -7.05 22.66
CA TYR A 405 1.52 -5.69 22.69
C TYR A 405 0.45 -4.60 22.52
N VAL A 406 0.69 -3.42 23.08
CA VAL A 406 -0.22 -2.26 22.97
C VAL A 406 0.48 -1.14 22.20
N GLN A 407 -0.23 -0.55 21.22
CA GLN A 407 0.22 0.60 20.44
C GLN A 407 -0.70 1.78 20.75
N THR A 408 -0.12 2.95 21.08
CA THR A 408 -0.91 4.16 21.36
C THR A 408 -0.27 5.41 20.75
N ASP A 409 -1.10 6.39 20.41
CA ASP A 409 -0.69 7.72 19.95
C ASP A 409 -0.78 8.71 21.13
N PHE A 410 0.35 8.91 21.81
CA PHE A 410 0.42 9.78 22.98
C PHE A 410 0.24 11.28 22.64
N SER A 411 0.30 11.67 21.36
CA SER A 411 0.09 13.05 20.94
C SER A 411 -1.38 13.50 20.97
N ARG A 412 -2.30 12.56 21.24
CA ARG A 412 -3.75 12.82 21.31
C ARG A 412 -4.33 12.70 22.71
N THR A 413 -3.53 12.39 23.72
CA THR A 413 -3.98 12.31 25.11
C THR A 413 -3.93 13.70 25.76
N PRO A 414 -5.09 14.33 26.09
CA PRO A 414 -5.10 15.55 26.88
C PRO A 414 -4.43 15.28 28.23
N GLY A 415 -3.48 16.13 28.66
CA GLY A 415 -2.73 15.97 29.93
C GLY A 415 -1.22 15.74 29.75
N LEU A 416 -0.83 14.84 28.84
CA LEU A 416 0.58 14.51 28.54
C LEU A 416 1.35 15.65 27.83
N GLU A 417 0.66 16.53 27.12
CA GLU A 417 1.26 17.74 26.53
C GLU A 417 1.72 18.78 27.58
N ARG A 418 1.27 18.69 28.84
CA ARG A 418 1.55 19.70 29.88
C ARG A 418 2.56 19.26 30.94
N ALA A 419 2.78 17.96 31.14
CA ALA A 419 3.84 17.46 32.01
C ALA A 419 5.27 17.84 31.53
N ASN A 420 5.38 18.36 30.31
CA ASN A 420 6.63 18.80 29.68
C ASN A 420 6.73 20.34 29.49
N ARG A 421 5.96 21.13 30.24
CA ARG A 421 6.17 22.58 30.35
C ARG A 421 6.69 23.00 31.71
#